data_AF-T1A6I3-F1
#
_entry.id   AF-T1A6I3-F1
#
_cell.length_a   1.000
_cell.length_b   1.000
_cell.length_c   1.000
_cell.angle_alpha   90.00
_cell.angle_beta   90.00
_cell.angle_gamma   90.00
#
_symmetry.space_group_name_H-M   'P 1'
#
loop_
_entity.id
_entity.type
_entity.pdbx_description
1 polymer ?
#
loop_
_entity_poly.entity_id
_entity_poly.type
_entity_poly.pdbx_seq_one_letter_code
_entity_poly.pdbx_strand_id
1 'polypeptide(L)'
;TKGMPQGDIEELSDFILSFFGYEDYVLDNVLSSAERDVFYNLEEYDFLEPYREEVTIVKGKVWRVNQWKFKRDKIAKVISSNDEAAGEVDVYEEIFREISDYSKE
;
A
#
# COMPACT_ATOMS: atom_id res chain seq x y z
N THR A 1 -11.29 -8.86 -15.97
CA THR A 1 -11.18 -7.56 -15.28
C THR A 1 -9.94 -6.88 -15.83
N LYS A 2 -10.10 -5.85 -16.66
CA LYS A 2 -8.94 -5.12 -17.18
C LYS A 2 -8.37 -4.35 -15.99
N GLY A 3 -7.20 -4.79 -15.49
CA GLY A 3 -6.54 -4.12 -14.37
C GLY A 3 -6.23 -2.66 -14.71
N MET A 4 -6.02 -1.86 -13.67
CA MET A 4 -5.50 -0.50 -13.82
C MET A 4 -4.15 -0.56 -14.56
N PRO A 5 -3.89 0.32 -15.55
CA PRO A 5 -2.58 0.43 -16.18
C PRO A 5 -1.48 0.63 -15.14
N GLN A 6 -0.28 0.09 -15.37
CA GLN A 6 0.81 0.14 -14.38
C GLN A 6 1.16 1.58 -13.95
N GLY A 7 1.15 2.54 -14.89
CA GLY A 7 1.41 3.95 -14.57
C GLY A 7 0.37 4.55 -13.61
N ASP A 8 -0.91 4.25 -13.82
CA ASP A 8 -1.99 4.72 -12.94
C ASP A 8 -1.87 4.12 -11.52
N ILE A 9 -1.31 2.91 -11.39
CA ILE A 9 -1.05 2.26 -10.09
C ILE A 9 0.07 2.98 -9.34
N GLU A 10 1.15 3.34 -10.03
CA GLU A 10 2.27 4.08 -9.44
C GLU A 10 1.82 5.47 -8.99
N GLU A 11 1.08 6.19 -9.83
CA GLU A 11 0.51 7.49 -9.48
C GLU A 11 -0.43 7.42 -8.26
N LEU A 12 -1.30 6.40 -8.21
CA LEU A 12 -2.17 6.19 -7.06
C LEU A 12 -1.38 5.84 -5.80
N SER A 13 -0.32 5.03 -5.94
CA SER A 13 0.53 4.64 -4.81
C SER A 13 1.28 5.84 -4.24
N ASP A 14 1.89 6.67 -5.10
CA ASP A 14 2.55 7.90 -4.71
C ASP A 14 1.58 8.89 -4.06
N PHE A 15 0.37 9.01 -4.63
CA PHE A 15 -0.70 9.82 -4.06
C PHE A 15 -1.06 9.34 -2.64
N ILE A 16 -1.28 8.05 -2.43
CA ILE A 16 -1.60 7.50 -1.10
C ILE A 16 -0.45 7.72 -0.14
N LEU A 17 0.79 7.39 -0.53
CA LEU A 17 1.98 7.55 0.31
C LEU A 17 2.23 9.00 0.71
N SER A 18 1.82 9.96 -0.11
CA SER A 18 1.93 11.40 0.21
C SER A 18 1.15 11.81 1.46
N PHE A 19 0.09 11.10 1.84
CA PHE A 19 -0.68 11.39 3.07
C PHE A 19 -0.01 10.84 4.33
N PHE A 20 0.62 9.67 4.24
CA PHE A 20 1.16 8.96 5.40
C PHE A 20 2.56 9.43 5.78
N GLY A 21 3.40 9.78 4.80
CA GLY A 21 4.77 10.21 5.05
C GLY A 21 5.57 9.14 5.82
N TYR A 22 5.98 9.45 7.06
CA TYR A 22 6.70 8.52 7.96
C TYR A 22 5.79 7.77 8.94
N GLU A 23 4.54 8.20 9.09
CA GLU A 23 3.58 7.61 10.02
C GLU A 23 2.80 6.48 9.34
N ASP A 24 2.16 5.61 10.13
CA ASP A 24 1.24 4.60 9.61
C ASP A 24 -0.23 4.95 9.72
N TYR A 25 -0.52 6.20 10.09
CA TYR A 25 -1.88 6.67 10.22
C TYR A 25 -2.08 8.06 9.61
N VAL A 26 -3.30 8.30 9.13
CA VAL A 26 -3.76 9.59 8.62
C VAL A 26 -5.00 10.02 9.39
N LEU A 27 -5.05 11.28 9.80
CA LEU A 27 -6.24 11.84 10.44
C LEU A 27 -7.33 12.07 9.40
N ASP A 28 -8.54 11.60 9.67
CA ASP A 28 -9.66 11.72 8.72
C ASP A 28 -9.95 13.18 8.32
N ASN A 29 -9.71 14.13 9.22
CA ASN A 29 -9.96 15.56 8.98
C ASN A 29 -8.99 16.21 7.98
N VAL A 30 -7.84 15.58 7.69
CA VAL A 30 -6.89 16.09 6.68
C VAL A 30 -7.40 15.82 5.26
N LEU A 31 -8.27 14.81 5.11
CA LEU A 31 -8.74 14.36 3.82
C LEU A 31 -9.86 15.24 3.27
N SER A 32 -9.80 15.53 1.98
CA SER A 32 -10.93 16.06 1.20
C SER A 32 -12.04 15.00 1.06
N SER A 33 -13.22 15.40 0.57
CA SER A 33 -14.32 14.44 0.38
C SER A 33 -13.94 13.34 -0.62
N ALA A 34 -13.28 13.71 -1.72
CA ALA A 34 -12.87 12.76 -2.76
C ALA A 34 -11.73 11.84 -2.27
N GLU A 35 -10.83 12.35 -1.45
CA GLU A 35 -9.77 11.54 -0.83
C GLU A 35 -10.34 10.49 0.13
N ARG A 36 -11.37 10.83 0.91
CA ARG A 36 -12.05 9.83 1.76
C ARG A 36 -12.62 8.68 0.96
N ASP A 37 -13.19 8.94 -0.22
CA ASP A 37 -13.72 7.87 -1.08
C ASP A 37 -12.63 6.89 -1.49
N VAL A 38 -11.41 7.38 -1.77
CA VAL A 38 -10.24 6.52 -2.05
C VAL A 38 -9.87 5.69 -0.82
N PHE A 39 -9.88 6.29 0.38
CA PHE A 39 -9.56 5.59 1.63
C PHE A 39 -10.60 4.51 1.98
N TYR A 40 -11.89 4.74 1.71
CA TYR A 40 -12.93 3.72 1.85
C TYR A 40 -12.71 2.56 0.87
N ASN A 41 -12.30 2.84 -0.37
CA ASN A 41 -11.95 1.77 -1.31
C ASN A 41 -10.75 0.95 -0.79
N LEU A 42 -9.72 1.60 -0.24
CA LEU A 42 -8.55 0.92 0.33
C LEU A 42 -8.88 0.11 1.59
N GLU A 43 -9.86 0.54 2.38
CA GLU A 43 -10.43 -0.25 3.47
C GLU A 43 -11.12 -1.51 2.94
N GLU A 44 -11.92 -1.40 1.87
CA GLU A 44 -12.59 -2.55 1.25
C GLU A 44 -11.57 -3.58 0.72
N TYR A 45 -10.46 -3.11 0.15
CA TYR A 45 -9.33 -3.95 -0.25
C TYR A 45 -8.46 -4.46 0.92
N ASP A 46 -8.81 -4.08 2.15
CA ASP A 46 -8.15 -4.48 3.40
C ASP A 46 -6.70 -4.00 3.52
N PHE A 47 -6.37 -2.87 2.89
CA PHE A 47 -5.09 -2.17 3.06
C PHE A 47 -5.11 -1.25 4.28
N LEU A 48 -6.27 -0.67 4.58
CA LEU A 48 -6.49 0.26 5.69
C LEU A 48 -7.52 -0.26 6.70
N GLU A 49 -7.46 0.24 7.93
CA GLU A 49 -8.52 0.12 8.92
C GLU A 49 -8.91 1.47 9.52
N PRO A 50 -10.19 1.67 9.83
CA PRO A 50 -10.64 2.81 10.62
C PRO A 50 -10.28 2.58 12.09
N TYR A 51 -9.65 3.59 12.69
CA TYR A 51 -9.32 3.63 14.10
C TYR A 51 -9.93 4.85 14.77
N ARG A 52 -10.48 4.67 15.97
CA ARG A 52 -11.06 5.76 16.76
C ARG A 52 -10.41 5.86 18.11
N GLU A 53 -9.91 7.05 18.41
CA GLU A 53 -9.33 7.39 19.70
C GLU A 53 -10.22 8.39 20.44
N GLU A 54 -10.48 8.14 21.72
CA GLU A 54 -11.17 9.08 22.59
C GLU A 54 -10.17 9.74 23.53
N VAL A 55 -9.94 11.03 23.34
CA VAL A 55 -9.02 11.83 24.16
C VAL A 55 -9.83 12.70 25.11
N THR A 56 -9.47 12.71 26.38
CA THR A 56 -10.10 13.62 27.35
C THR A 56 -9.38 14.97 27.33
N ILE A 57 -10.06 16.01 26.85
CA ILE A 57 -9.58 17.39 26.91
C ILE A 57 -9.77 17.92 28.35
N VAL A 58 -8.94 18.89 28.74
CA VAL A 58 -9.07 19.63 30.00
C VAL A 58 -10.53 20.04 30.24
N LYS A 59 -11.03 19.78 31.46
CA LYS A 59 -12.44 19.92 31.90
C LYS A 59 -13.39 18.76 31.56
N GLY A 60 -12.88 17.57 31.24
CA GLY A 60 -13.70 16.35 31.14
C GLY A 60 -14.50 16.22 29.85
N LYS A 61 -14.22 17.06 28.85
CA LYS A 61 -14.83 16.96 27.53
C LYS A 61 -14.09 15.88 26.73
N VAL A 62 -14.83 14.92 26.19
CA VAL A 62 -14.28 13.90 25.31
C VAL A 62 -14.19 14.44 23.89
N TRP A 63 -13.03 14.29 23.27
CA TRP A 63 -12.78 14.54 21.87
C TRP A 63 -12.53 13.23 21.15
N ARG A 64 -13.19 13.03 20.01
CA ARG A 64 -13.06 11.82 19.21
C ARG A 64 -12.18 12.13 18.00
N VAL A 65 -11.11 11.37 17.84
CA VAL A 65 -10.23 11.44 16.67
C VAL A 65 -10.47 10.18 15.85
N ASN A 66 -10.88 10.36 14.59
CA ASN A 66 -10.91 9.26 13.62
C ASN A 66 -9.60 9.27 12.83
N GLN A 67 -9.04 8.09 12.64
CA GLN A 67 -7.77 7.86 11.98
C GLN A 67 -7.95 6.70 11.00
N TRP A 68 -7.18 6.74 9.92
CA TRP A 68 -7.00 5.64 8.98
C TRP A 68 -5.64 5.04 9.23
N LYS A 69 -5.54 3.73 9.49
CA LYS A 69 -4.27 3.05 9.78
C LYS A 69 -3.94 1.98 8.75
N PHE A 70 -2.66 1.84 8.42
CA PHE A 70 -2.21 0.72 7.59
C PHE A 70 -2.28 -0.62 8.30
N LYS A 71 -2.79 -1.64 7.61
CA LYS A 71 -2.64 -3.04 8.01
C LYS A 71 -1.27 -3.58 7.58
N ARG A 72 -0.21 -3.12 8.25
CA ARG A 72 1.19 -3.46 7.91
C ARG A 72 1.42 -4.97 7.74
N ASP A 73 0.86 -5.78 8.63
CA ASP A 73 1.02 -7.24 8.59
C ASP A 73 0.43 -7.86 7.31
N LYS A 74 -0.71 -7.33 6.85
CA LYS A 74 -1.38 -7.82 5.64
C LYS A 74 -0.64 -7.39 4.38
N ILE A 75 -0.17 -6.15 4.34
CA ILE A 75 0.66 -5.64 3.23
C ILE A 75 1.94 -6.47 3.12
N ALA A 76 2.65 -6.69 4.24
CA ALA A 76 3.85 -7.51 4.28
C ALA A 76 3.59 -8.94 3.79
N LYS A 77 2.46 -9.54 4.20
CA LYS A 77 2.07 -10.86 3.72
C LYS A 77 1.85 -10.89 2.21
N VAL A 78 1.14 -9.90 1.65
CA VAL A 78 0.91 -9.80 0.19
C VAL A 78 2.23 -9.66 -0.57
N ILE A 79 3.16 -8.83 -0.08
CA ILE A 79 4.49 -8.69 -0.67
C ILE A 79 5.23 -10.03 -0.64
N SER A 80 5.30 -10.69 0.53
CA SER A 80 6.00 -11.96 0.66
C SER A 80 5.41 -13.09 -0.19
N SER A 81 4.08 -13.13 -0.35
CA SER A 81 3.44 -14.11 -1.24
C SER A 81 3.69 -13.83 -2.72
N ASN A 82 4.00 -12.59 -3.09
CA ASN A 82 4.39 -12.24 -4.45
C ASN A 82 5.84 -12.65 -4.73
N ASP A 83 6.74 -12.56 -3.76
CA ASP A 83 8.13 -13.05 -3.87
C ASP A 83 8.20 -14.57 -4.01
N GLU A 84 7.33 -15.32 -3.33
CA GLU A 84 7.23 -16.78 -3.52
C GLU A 84 6.65 -17.17 -4.90
N ALA A 85 5.82 -16.31 -5.50
CA ALA A 85 5.26 -16.51 -6.83
C ALA A 85 6.20 -16.05 -7.96
N ALA A 86 7.03 -15.04 -7.70
CA ALA A 86 8.20 -14.69 -8.49
C ALA A 86 9.35 -15.63 -8.12
N GLY A 87 9.16 -16.93 -8.37
CA GLY A 87 10.16 -17.95 -8.06
C GLY A 87 11.55 -17.50 -8.51
N GLU A 88 12.57 -17.75 -7.67
CA GLU A 88 13.97 -17.40 -7.90
C GLU A 88 14.29 -17.52 -9.40
N VAL A 89 14.37 -16.38 -10.08
CA VAL A 89 14.93 -16.35 -11.43
C VAL A 89 16.41 -16.62 -11.19
N ASP A 90 16.83 -17.85 -11.43
CA ASP A 90 18.23 -18.23 -11.32
C ASP A 90 19.00 -17.38 -12.32
N VAL A 91 19.62 -16.32 -11.80
CA VAL A 91 20.40 -15.36 -12.57
C VAL A 91 21.46 -16.08 -13.39
N TYR A 92 21.98 -17.23 -12.93
CA TYR A 92 22.93 -18.02 -13.70
C TYR A 92 22.30 -18.66 -14.94
N GLU A 93 21.05 -19.11 -14.88
CA GLU A 93 20.34 -19.69 -16.04
C GLU A 93 20.06 -18.64 -17.12
N GLU A 94 19.72 -17.40 -16.74
CA GLU A 94 19.55 -16.32 -17.72
C GLU A 94 20.86 -15.96 -18.41
N ILE A 95 21.95 -15.80 -17.66
CA ILE A 95 23.28 -15.51 -18.22
C ILE A 95 23.75 -16.65 -19.13
N PHE A 96 23.49 -17.91 -18.75
CA PHE A 96 23.85 -19.07 -19.57
C PHE A 96 23.05 -19.16 -20.87
N ARG A 97 21.75 -18.83 -20.84
CA ARG A 97 20.92 -18.77 -22.06
C ARG A 97 21.42 -17.70 -23.00
N GLU A 98 21.71 -16.51 -22.47
CA GLU A 98 22.23 -15.39 -23.26
C GLU A 98 23.57 -15.76 -23.92
N ILE A 99 24.52 -16.34 -23.18
CA ILE A 99 25.82 -16.79 -23.73
C ILE A 99 25.63 -17.92 -24.77
N SER A 100 24.69 -18.84 -24.54
CA SER A 100 24.41 -19.95 -25.46
C SER A 100 23.83 -19.48 -26.79
N ASP A 101 23.07 -18.39 -26.80
CA ASP A 101 22.50 -17.82 -28.02
C ASP A 101 23.55 -17.09 -28.87
N TYR A 102 24.57 -16.47 -28.26
CA TYR A 102 25.72 -15.90 -28.97
C TYR A 102 26.66 -16.93 -29.60
N SER A 103 26.62 -18.18 -29.15
CA SER A 103 27.49 -19.25 -29.69
C SER A 103 26.90 -19.96 -30.92
N LYS A 104 25.73 -19.52 -31.40
CA LYS A 104 25.04 -20.04 -32.59
C LYS A 104 25.12 -19.14 -33.83
N GLU A 105 25.78 -17.99 -33.75
CA GLU A 105 26.30 -17.24 -34.91
C GLU A 105 27.75 -17.61 -35.21
#